data_AF-A0A0F5JVS6-F1
#
_entry.id   AF-A0A0F5JVS6-F1
#
_cell.length_a   1.000
_cell.length_b   1.000
_cell.length_c   1.000
_cell.angle_alpha   90.00
_cell.angle_beta   90.00
_cell.angle_gamma   90.00
#
_symmetry.space_group_name_H-M   'P 1'
#
loop_
_entity.id
_entity.type
_entity.pdbx_description
1 polymer ?
#
loop_
_entity_poly.entity_id
_entity_poly.type
_entity_poly.pdbx_seq_one_letter_code
_entity_poly.pdbx_strand_id
1 'polypeptide(L)'
;MNMTGVRAEVRREFSDRIVGPDNRPSKLAHYTVAAMEEDLSVRGWPEGHLIGSVSELRQRFGMGRKACQEAIAIMETRRLIDVRRGVGGGLYVSRPGLNDTAEALILHLVLSRASPRALRDARIVVCQLAIRSIINSHAPFVYRDAPTIAGTAPGSNFHRQLAHASGNPAIAFLMDILEALPLRYVRTTPLNLVEPSAIHIAPLDNAIIDATQHGDAETACCLIRDRIQLLDMVGVNRPMDHVRFDQRTTFLDMKKAAGRLAGLLVEEILAHTASASFKLGSEWEIGARYGYTTEVVRPALRMLEDLGIVTCCRGRSGGVMSTPPKIGPVVRLISSGIASGGISDEQNFGLASQLVIEGVRLAADRNKHANELPGEDLPSQKIDKLTDLIDIENRLLDMMDNTILAIFVRSLALQCLLGKTLADLARFSERRASATYACNLAISRAIQTGDATAAVRAAERKSTLMKDEIMGVS
;
A
#
# COMPACT_ATOMS: atom_id res chain seq x y z
N MET A 1 19.36 -30.43 -6.16
CA MET A 1 18.63 -29.17 -5.88
C MET A 1 17.41 -29.52 -5.05
N ASN A 2 17.29 -28.94 -3.86
CA ASN A 2 16.24 -29.31 -2.91
C ASN A 2 14.89 -28.76 -3.39
N MET A 3 13.84 -29.60 -3.45
CA MET A 3 12.51 -29.22 -3.94
C MET A 3 11.92 -28.03 -3.18
N THR A 4 12.29 -27.81 -1.91
CA THR A 4 11.93 -26.63 -1.11
C THR A 4 12.57 -25.33 -1.61
N GLY A 5 13.75 -25.38 -2.22
CA GLY A 5 14.47 -24.21 -2.75
C GLY A 5 13.86 -23.68 -4.05
N VAL A 6 13.54 -24.58 -4.99
CA VAL A 6 12.88 -24.24 -6.26
C VAL A 6 11.49 -23.61 -6.02
N ARG A 7 10.82 -24.08 -4.97
CA ARG A 7 9.49 -23.63 -4.52
C ARG A 7 9.46 -22.19 -4.01
N ALA A 8 10.48 -21.77 -3.26
CA ALA A 8 10.62 -20.40 -2.76
C ALA A 8 11.04 -19.41 -3.87
N GLU A 9 11.73 -19.91 -4.91
CA GLU A 9 12.22 -19.09 -6.01
C GLU A 9 11.09 -18.63 -6.95
N VAL A 10 10.16 -19.52 -7.29
CA VAL A 10 8.99 -19.19 -8.13
C VAL A 10 8.05 -18.20 -7.44
N ARG A 11 7.71 -18.41 -6.16
CA ARG A 11 6.83 -17.48 -5.42
C ARG A 11 7.49 -16.12 -5.25
N ARG A 12 8.82 -16.07 -5.08
CA ARG A 12 9.57 -14.82 -5.06
C ARG A 12 9.48 -14.09 -6.40
N GLU A 13 9.70 -14.77 -7.51
CA GLU A 13 9.61 -14.15 -8.84
C GLU A 13 8.26 -13.44 -9.02
N PHE A 14 7.16 -14.09 -8.61
CA PHE A 14 5.83 -13.46 -8.60
C PHE A 14 5.73 -12.28 -7.61
N SER A 15 6.20 -12.43 -6.37
CA SER A 15 6.18 -11.36 -5.36
C SER A 15 6.93 -10.12 -5.86
N ASP A 16 8.12 -10.30 -6.42
CA ASP A 16 8.96 -9.21 -6.91
C ASP A 16 8.31 -8.51 -8.12
N ARG A 17 7.55 -9.25 -8.94
CA ARG A 17 6.76 -8.66 -10.04
C ARG A 17 5.58 -7.84 -9.51
N ILE A 18 4.80 -8.35 -8.55
CA ILE A 18 3.65 -7.62 -7.97
C ILE A 18 4.11 -6.33 -7.27
N VAL A 19 5.20 -6.43 -6.52
CA VAL A 19 5.79 -5.34 -5.73
C VAL A 19 6.49 -4.30 -6.63
N GLY A 20 6.85 -4.69 -7.86
CA GLY A 20 7.59 -3.89 -8.83
C GLY A 20 9.11 -4.13 -8.73
N PRO A 21 9.87 -3.86 -9.81
CA PRO A 21 11.28 -4.22 -9.91
C PRO A 21 12.10 -3.59 -8.79
N ASP A 22 12.49 -4.40 -7.80
CA ASP A 22 13.44 -3.97 -6.81
C ASP A 22 14.85 -4.15 -7.38
N ASN A 23 15.33 -3.18 -8.18
CA ASN A 23 16.70 -3.13 -8.71
C ASN A 23 17.80 -3.04 -7.61
N ARG A 24 17.51 -3.38 -6.35
CA ARG A 24 18.52 -3.52 -5.31
C ARG A 24 19.38 -4.74 -5.66
N PRO A 25 20.72 -4.65 -5.59
CA PRO A 25 21.54 -5.87 -5.61
C PRO A 25 21.04 -6.77 -4.47
N SER A 26 20.70 -8.02 -4.79
CA SER A 26 20.03 -8.97 -3.89
C SER A 26 20.92 -9.30 -2.68
N LYS A 27 20.94 -8.40 -1.69
CA LYS A 27 21.59 -8.63 -0.41
C LYS A 27 20.86 -9.78 0.28
N LEU A 28 21.63 -10.78 0.72
CA LEU A 28 21.12 -11.95 1.44
C LEU A 28 20.15 -11.57 2.60
N ALA A 29 20.38 -10.43 3.24
CA ALA A 29 19.50 -9.91 4.29
C ALA A 29 18.07 -9.62 3.80
N HIS A 30 17.92 -8.93 2.67
CA HIS A 30 16.61 -8.60 2.11
C HIS A 30 15.87 -9.85 1.60
N TYR A 31 16.63 -10.79 1.00
CA TYR A 31 16.13 -12.11 0.66
C TYR A 31 15.52 -12.81 1.87
N THR A 32 16.23 -12.80 3.00
CA THR A 32 15.76 -13.46 4.21
C THR A 32 14.54 -12.76 4.81
N VAL A 33 14.50 -11.42 4.80
CA VAL A 33 13.32 -10.66 5.24
C VAL A 33 12.09 -11.08 4.44
N ALA A 34 12.17 -11.10 3.10
CA ALA A 34 11.06 -11.50 2.25
C ALA A 34 10.61 -12.95 2.52
N ALA A 35 11.56 -13.87 2.67
CA ALA A 35 11.27 -15.27 3.00
C ALA A 35 10.63 -15.44 4.40
N MET A 36 11.00 -14.59 5.37
CA MET A 36 10.40 -14.57 6.70
C MET A 36 9.00 -13.97 6.67
N GLU A 37 8.78 -12.85 5.95
CA GLU A 37 7.45 -12.26 5.73
C GLU A 37 6.48 -13.27 5.10
N GLU A 38 6.98 -14.06 4.13
CA GLU A 38 6.23 -15.16 3.52
C GLU A 38 5.89 -16.26 4.53
N ASP A 39 6.86 -16.75 5.32
CA ASP A 39 6.64 -17.76 6.37
C ASP A 39 5.64 -17.28 7.43
N LEU A 40 5.68 -16.00 7.80
CA LEU A 40 4.71 -15.39 8.73
C LEU A 40 3.32 -15.30 8.12
N SER A 41 3.22 -14.90 6.85
CA SER A 41 1.94 -14.77 6.14
C SER A 41 1.23 -16.11 6.00
N VAL A 42 1.95 -17.17 5.61
CA VAL A 42 1.41 -18.54 5.48
C VAL A 42 0.87 -19.06 6.81
N ARG A 43 1.44 -18.63 7.94
CA ARG A 43 1.01 -19.02 9.28
C ARG A 43 -0.12 -18.13 9.85
N GLY A 44 -0.69 -17.24 9.05
CA GLY A 44 -1.73 -16.31 9.51
C GLY A 44 -1.20 -15.22 10.45
N TRP A 45 0.08 -14.86 10.32
CA TRP A 45 0.76 -13.81 11.08
C TRP A 45 0.62 -13.96 12.62
N PRO A 46 1.18 -15.02 13.23
CA PRO A 46 0.92 -15.39 14.61
C PRO A 46 1.65 -14.47 15.60
N GLU A 47 1.05 -13.31 15.90
CA GLU A 47 1.61 -12.30 16.81
C GLU A 47 2.03 -12.90 18.16
N GLY A 48 3.15 -12.42 18.70
CA GLY A 48 3.71 -12.88 19.98
C GLY A 48 4.37 -14.25 19.96
N HIS A 49 4.33 -15.00 18.84
CA HIS A 49 4.99 -16.30 18.75
C HIS A 49 6.51 -16.18 18.60
N LEU A 50 7.25 -17.13 19.17
CA LEU A 50 8.70 -17.22 19.00
C LEU A 50 9.04 -17.72 17.60
N ILE A 51 9.80 -16.91 16.85
CA ILE A 51 10.39 -17.29 15.56
C ILE A 51 11.64 -18.15 15.80
N GLY A 52 12.42 -17.80 16.82
CA GLY A 52 13.64 -18.49 17.23
C GLY A 52 14.74 -17.54 17.68
N SER A 53 15.89 -18.10 18.02
CA SER A 53 17.11 -17.38 18.34
C SER A 53 17.85 -16.89 17.10
N VAL A 54 18.75 -15.91 17.27
CA VAL A 54 19.63 -15.43 16.20
C VAL A 54 20.49 -16.56 15.62
N SER A 55 20.94 -17.50 16.45
CA SER A 55 21.74 -18.64 16.01
C SER A 55 20.94 -19.60 15.14
N GLU A 56 19.69 -19.90 15.52
CA GLU A 56 18.80 -20.75 14.74
C GLU A 56 18.43 -20.11 13.40
N LEU A 57 18.15 -18.80 13.36
CA LEU A 57 17.92 -18.09 12.10
C LEU A 57 19.14 -18.15 11.17
N ARG A 58 20.35 -17.97 11.73
CA ARG A 58 21.58 -18.07 10.93
C ARG A 58 21.76 -19.46 10.33
N GLN A 59 21.47 -20.50 11.10
CA GLN A 59 21.53 -21.88 10.62
C GLN A 59 20.43 -22.16 9.57
N ARG A 60 19.18 -21.77 9.85
CA ARG A 60 18.02 -21.98 8.97
C ARG A 60 18.18 -21.33 7.60
N PHE A 61 18.73 -20.11 7.56
CA PHE A 61 18.86 -19.33 6.33
C PHE A 61 20.30 -19.26 5.78
N GLY A 62 21.24 -20.03 6.34
CA GLY A 62 22.65 -20.04 5.88
C GLY A 62 23.35 -18.68 5.97
N MET A 63 22.97 -17.84 6.93
CA MET A 63 23.44 -16.46 7.01
C MET A 63 24.70 -16.27 7.86
N GLY A 64 25.64 -15.50 7.30
CA GLY A 64 26.71 -14.89 8.08
C GLY A 64 26.19 -13.92 9.14
N ARG A 65 26.99 -13.64 10.19
CA ARG A 65 26.59 -12.79 11.32
C ARG A 65 26.08 -11.40 10.88
N LYS A 66 26.79 -10.75 9.96
CA LYS A 66 26.44 -9.40 9.47
C LYS A 66 25.12 -9.39 8.69
N ALA A 67 24.91 -10.37 7.80
CA ALA A 67 23.68 -10.48 7.02
C ALA A 67 22.46 -10.76 7.90
N CYS A 68 22.60 -11.59 8.93
CA CYS A 68 21.53 -11.86 9.88
C CYS A 68 21.18 -10.63 10.74
N GLN A 69 22.19 -9.89 11.21
CA GLN A 69 21.96 -8.63 11.93
C GLN A 69 21.26 -7.59 11.04
N GLU A 70 21.60 -7.53 9.77
CA GLU A 70 20.95 -6.65 8.80
C GLU A 70 19.48 -7.06 8.56
N ALA A 71 19.20 -8.36 8.40
CA ALA A 71 17.83 -8.86 8.26
C ALA A 71 16.97 -8.55 9.50
N ILE A 72 17.50 -8.82 10.71
CA ILE A 72 16.81 -8.51 11.98
C ILE A 72 16.56 -7.01 12.09
N ALA A 73 17.55 -6.17 11.77
CA ALA A 73 17.40 -4.72 11.83
C ALA A 73 16.31 -4.20 10.87
N ILE A 74 16.19 -4.79 9.68
CA ILE A 74 15.11 -4.46 8.73
C ILE A 74 13.74 -4.82 9.34
N MET A 75 13.56 -6.06 9.79
CA MET A 75 12.28 -6.51 10.35
C MET A 75 11.89 -5.73 11.61
N GLU A 76 12.85 -5.39 12.46
CA GLU A 76 12.64 -4.56 13.67
C GLU A 76 12.26 -3.12 13.29
N THR A 77 12.93 -2.53 12.29
CA THR A 77 12.60 -1.19 11.78
C THR A 77 11.17 -1.14 11.23
N ARG A 78 10.74 -2.20 10.54
CA ARG A 78 9.36 -2.39 10.05
C ARG A 78 8.36 -2.84 11.13
N ARG A 79 8.80 -3.04 12.37
CA ARG A 79 8.01 -3.58 13.50
C ARG A 79 7.32 -4.92 13.24
N LEU A 80 7.95 -5.75 12.41
CA LEU A 80 7.48 -7.11 12.12
C LEU A 80 7.95 -8.12 13.19
N ILE A 81 8.95 -7.74 13.99
CA ILE A 81 9.47 -8.58 15.08
C ILE A 81 9.81 -7.75 16.32
N ASP A 82 9.75 -8.41 17.47
CA ASP A 82 10.28 -7.94 18.75
C ASP A 82 11.52 -8.76 19.14
N VAL A 83 12.64 -8.07 19.37
CA VAL A 83 13.90 -8.72 19.79
C VAL A 83 14.01 -8.68 21.32
N ARG A 84 13.85 -9.83 21.98
CA ARG A 84 13.98 -9.94 23.45
C ARG A 84 15.35 -10.52 23.82
N ARG A 85 16.09 -9.84 24.70
CA ARG A 85 17.42 -10.25 25.19
C ARG A 85 17.30 -11.08 26.47
N GLY A 86 18.25 -12.00 26.71
CA GLY A 86 18.36 -12.77 27.95
C GLY A 86 18.00 -14.26 27.81
N VAL A 87 17.97 -14.98 28.94
CA VAL A 87 17.56 -16.39 29.01
C VAL A 87 16.07 -16.50 28.64
N GLY A 88 15.74 -17.35 27.67
CA GLY A 88 14.40 -17.40 27.09
C GLY A 88 14.07 -16.22 26.15
N GLY A 89 15.07 -15.41 25.78
CA GLY A 89 14.95 -14.39 24.75
C GLY A 89 14.90 -14.99 23.33
N GLY A 90 14.82 -14.12 22.33
CA GLY A 90 14.66 -14.52 20.94
C GLY A 90 13.94 -13.47 20.10
N LEU A 91 13.58 -13.86 18.90
CA LEU A 91 12.85 -13.03 17.95
C LEU A 91 11.38 -13.45 18.00
N TYR A 92 10.51 -12.53 18.37
CA TYR A 92 9.08 -12.75 18.48
C TYR A 92 8.36 -12.06 17.33
N VAL A 93 7.26 -12.65 16.85
CA VAL A 93 6.42 -12.03 15.82
C VAL A 93 5.75 -10.78 16.39
N SER A 94 5.83 -9.68 15.65
CA SER A 94 5.07 -8.45 15.88
C SER A 94 4.26 -8.13 14.63
N ARG A 95 3.29 -7.23 14.75
CA ARG A 95 2.49 -6.72 13.63
C ARG A 95 2.81 -5.24 13.40
N PRO A 96 2.98 -4.80 12.14
CA PRO A 96 3.07 -3.36 11.87
C PRO A 96 1.76 -2.69 12.28
N GLY A 97 1.86 -1.64 13.09
CA GLY A 97 0.69 -0.86 13.49
C GLY A 97 0.13 -0.09 12.30
N LEU A 98 -1.15 0.32 12.39
CA LEU A 98 -1.78 1.18 11.38
C LEU A 98 -0.93 2.42 11.06
N ASN A 99 -0.30 2.99 12.08
CA ASN A 99 0.57 4.16 11.95
C ASN A 99 1.82 3.88 11.12
N ASP A 100 2.44 2.70 11.27
CA ASP A 100 3.64 2.32 10.53
C ASP A 100 3.33 2.20 9.04
N THR A 101 2.19 1.57 8.72
CA THR A 101 1.69 1.44 7.35
C THR A 101 1.31 2.79 6.73
N ALA A 102 0.57 3.62 7.46
CA ALA A 102 0.15 4.94 6.99
C ALA A 102 1.35 5.86 6.73
N GLU A 103 2.38 5.82 7.58
CA GLU A 103 3.58 6.64 7.41
C GLU A 103 4.42 6.25 6.20
N ALA A 104 4.62 4.95 5.98
CA ALA A 104 5.30 4.47 4.79
C ALA A 104 4.55 4.91 3.51
N LEU A 105 3.21 4.85 3.53
CA LEU A 105 2.39 5.35 2.43
C LEU A 105 2.52 6.87 2.25
N ILE A 106 2.42 7.67 3.32
CA ILE A 106 2.60 9.14 3.25
C ILE A 106 3.94 9.47 2.63
N LEU A 107 5.01 8.85 3.13
CA LEU A 107 6.36 9.13 2.65
C LEU A 107 6.50 8.81 1.16
N HIS A 108 5.94 7.69 0.70
CA HIS A 108 5.87 7.38 -0.72
C HIS A 108 5.07 8.44 -1.49
N LEU A 109 3.88 8.81 -1.03
CA LEU A 109 3.02 9.77 -1.72
C LEU A 109 3.66 11.16 -1.84
N VAL A 110 4.41 11.58 -0.82
CA VAL A 110 5.13 12.87 -0.81
C VAL A 110 6.32 12.84 -1.76
N LEU A 111 7.13 11.78 -1.71
CA LEU A 111 8.27 11.62 -2.62
C LEU A 111 7.83 11.48 -4.08
N SER A 112 6.69 10.83 -4.32
CA SER A 112 6.06 10.70 -5.64
C SER A 112 5.31 11.96 -6.07
N ARG A 113 5.20 12.99 -5.20
CA ARG A 113 4.39 14.20 -5.41
C ARG A 113 2.98 13.89 -5.88
N ALA A 114 2.38 12.84 -5.31
CA ALA A 114 1.11 12.32 -5.76
C ALA A 114 0.00 13.39 -5.61
N SER A 115 -0.98 13.34 -6.52
CA SER A 115 -2.09 14.28 -6.51
C SER A 115 -3.01 14.03 -5.30
N PRO A 116 -3.48 15.06 -4.58
CA PRO A 116 -4.51 14.92 -3.55
C PRO A 116 -5.80 14.27 -4.09
N ARG A 117 -6.04 14.41 -5.40
CA ARG A 117 -7.12 13.71 -6.08
C ARG A 117 -7.04 12.19 -5.92
N ALA A 118 -5.84 11.61 -5.87
CA ALA A 118 -5.67 10.19 -5.66
C ALA A 118 -6.26 9.74 -4.31
N LEU A 119 -6.06 10.54 -3.25
CA LEU A 119 -6.63 10.29 -1.92
C LEU A 119 -8.15 10.43 -1.93
N ARG A 120 -8.66 11.51 -2.51
CA ARG A 120 -10.11 11.74 -2.68
C ARG A 120 -10.78 10.55 -3.36
N ASP A 121 -10.26 10.18 -4.52
CA ASP A 121 -10.86 9.15 -5.36
C ASP A 121 -10.73 7.77 -4.70
N ALA A 122 -9.62 7.48 -4.02
CA ALA A 122 -9.49 6.26 -3.23
C ALA A 122 -10.50 6.20 -2.07
N ARG A 123 -10.74 7.32 -1.37
CA ARG A 123 -11.75 7.41 -0.30
C ARG A 123 -13.16 7.16 -0.83
N ILE A 124 -13.51 7.79 -1.95
CA ILE A 124 -14.81 7.58 -2.62
C ILE A 124 -15.00 6.11 -2.93
N VAL A 125 -14.03 5.48 -3.60
CA VAL A 125 -14.11 4.06 -3.96
C VAL A 125 -14.29 3.20 -2.72
N VAL A 126 -13.43 3.32 -1.70
CA VAL A 126 -13.50 2.45 -0.51
C VAL A 126 -14.82 2.67 0.27
N CYS A 127 -15.33 3.90 0.37
CA CYS A 127 -16.64 4.16 0.97
C CYS A 127 -17.80 3.52 0.17
N GLN A 128 -17.77 3.60 -1.15
CA GLN A 128 -18.79 2.97 -2.00
C GLN A 128 -18.77 1.44 -1.87
N LEU A 129 -17.57 0.84 -1.74
CA LEU A 129 -17.43 -0.58 -1.43
C LEU A 129 -17.99 -0.93 -0.06
N ALA A 130 -17.76 -0.08 0.95
CA ALA A 130 -18.34 -0.25 2.28
C ALA A 130 -19.87 -0.24 2.24
N ILE A 131 -20.48 0.75 1.57
CA ILE A 131 -21.94 0.87 1.40
C ILE A 131 -22.51 -0.40 0.77
N ARG A 132 -21.95 -0.85 -0.36
CA ARG A 132 -22.42 -2.06 -1.05
C ARG A 132 -22.27 -3.30 -0.17
N SER A 133 -21.19 -3.40 0.61
CA SER A 133 -20.99 -4.49 1.57
C SER A 133 -22.05 -4.48 2.68
N ILE A 134 -22.38 -3.30 3.22
CA ILE A 134 -23.43 -3.13 4.23
C ILE A 134 -24.78 -3.57 3.68
N ILE A 135 -25.15 -3.09 2.48
CA ILE A 135 -26.42 -3.43 1.82
C ILE A 135 -26.51 -4.94 1.56
N ASN A 136 -25.46 -5.53 0.95
CA ASN A 136 -25.45 -6.96 0.62
C ASN A 136 -25.53 -7.85 1.86
N SER A 137 -24.90 -7.44 2.97
CA SER A 137 -24.90 -8.19 4.24
C SER A 137 -26.10 -7.86 5.13
N HIS A 138 -26.94 -6.88 4.75
CA HIS A 138 -28.01 -6.33 5.58
C HIS A 138 -27.51 -5.89 6.97
N ALA A 139 -26.27 -5.41 7.05
CA ALA A 139 -25.66 -5.00 8.30
C ALA A 139 -26.30 -3.67 8.78
N PRO A 140 -26.69 -3.56 10.07
CA PRO A 140 -27.18 -2.29 10.59
C PRO A 140 -26.04 -1.28 10.67
N PHE A 141 -26.19 -0.14 9.99
CA PHE A 141 -25.30 1.00 10.14
C PHE A 141 -25.97 2.11 10.95
N VAL A 142 -25.34 2.47 12.07
CA VAL A 142 -25.75 3.58 12.95
C VAL A 142 -24.53 4.46 13.15
N TYR A 143 -24.57 5.67 12.62
CA TYR A 143 -23.52 6.65 12.87
C TYR A 143 -23.61 7.16 14.31
N ARG A 144 -22.49 7.09 15.03
CA ARG A 144 -22.37 7.65 16.38
C ARG A 144 -21.44 8.84 16.35
N ASP A 145 -22.00 10.03 16.55
CA ASP A 145 -21.20 11.22 16.81
C ASP A 145 -20.55 11.12 18.18
N ALA A 146 -19.22 11.06 18.22
CA ALA A 146 -18.47 11.24 19.45
C ALA A 146 -18.14 12.73 19.56
N PRO A 147 -18.53 13.43 20.65
CA PRO A 147 -18.17 14.82 20.83
C PRO A 147 -16.64 14.94 20.79
N THR A 148 -16.13 15.78 19.90
CA THR A 148 -14.68 16.04 19.80
C THR A 148 -14.28 16.82 21.05
N ILE A 149 -13.70 16.13 22.04
CA ILE A 149 -13.10 16.81 23.19
C ILE A 149 -11.91 17.62 22.65
N ALA A 150 -11.92 18.93 22.90
CA ALA A 150 -10.87 19.84 22.46
C ALA A 150 -9.49 19.34 22.91
N GLY A 151 -8.61 19.05 21.95
CA GLY A 151 -7.23 18.58 22.20
C GLY A 151 -6.98 17.08 22.00
N THR A 152 -8.02 16.26 21.83
CA THR A 152 -7.89 14.85 21.38
C THR A 152 -8.09 14.74 19.87
N ALA A 153 -7.50 13.72 19.23
CA ALA A 153 -7.65 13.43 17.81
C ALA A 153 -9.14 13.50 17.38
N PRO A 154 -9.44 13.95 16.16
CA PRO A 154 -10.82 14.28 15.76
C PRO A 154 -11.78 13.13 16.04
N GLY A 155 -12.94 13.47 16.63
CA GLY A 155 -14.03 12.55 16.94
C GLY A 155 -14.55 11.80 15.70
N SER A 156 -15.28 10.72 15.96
CA SER A 156 -16.12 9.94 15.03
C SER A 156 -15.96 10.24 13.52
N ASN A 157 -14.89 9.75 12.90
CA ASN A 157 -14.76 9.84 11.45
C ASN A 157 -15.85 8.99 10.77
N PHE A 158 -16.79 9.64 10.07
CA PHE A 158 -17.90 9.00 9.35
C PHE A 158 -17.41 7.89 8.41
N HIS A 159 -16.34 8.14 7.65
CA HIS A 159 -15.78 7.18 6.71
C HIS A 159 -15.28 5.92 7.40
N ARG A 160 -14.59 6.07 8.55
CA ARG A 160 -14.17 4.91 9.37
C ARG A 160 -15.36 4.12 9.88
N GLN A 161 -16.35 4.78 10.48
CA GLN A 161 -17.53 4.06 11.00
C GLN A 161 -18.28 3.31 9.89
N LEU A 162 -18.44 3.94 8.73
CA LEU A 162 -19.04 3.31 7.55
C LEU A 162 -18.22 2.09 7.09
N ALA A 163 -16.90 2.22 6.99
CA ALA A 163 -16.00 1.13 6.59
C ALA A 163 -16.01 -0.03 7.60
N HIS A 164 -16.01 0.26 8.90
CA HIS A 164 -16.08 -0.77 9.94
C HIS A 164 -17.44 -1.48 9.98
N ALA A 165 -18.53 -0.76 9.71
CA ALA A 165 -19.88 -1.34 9.63
C ALA A 165 -20.06 -2.33 8.46
N SER A 166 -19.18 -2.29 7.45
CA SER A 166 -19.19 -3.25 6.33
C SER A 166 -18.96 -4.71 6.75
N GLY A 167 -18.42 -4.95 7.95
CA GLY A 167 -18.03 -6.28 8.42
C GLY A 167 -16.83 -6.88 7.69
N ASN A 168 -16.21 -6.15 6.75
CA ASN A 168 -15.01 -6.58 6.03
C ASN A 168 -13.76 -5.93 6.66
N PRO A 169 -12.89 -6.70 7.35
CA PRO A 169 -11.71 -6.14 8.01
C PRO A 169 -10.73 -5.46 7.06
N ALA A 170 -10.72 -5.86 5.78
CA ALA A 170 -9.87 -5.26 4.77
C ALA A 170 -10.36 -3.85 4.39
N ILE A 171 -11.68 -3.68 4.18
CA ILE A 171 -12.28 -2.36 3.91
C ILE A 171 -12.03 -1.41 5.08
N ALA A 172 -12.25 -1.90 6.31
CA ALA A 172 -11.97 -1.15 7.53
C ALA A 172 -10.49 -0.72 7.60
N PHE A 173 -9.56 -1.65 7.38
CA PHE A 173 -8.11 -1.37 7.41
C PHE A 173 -7.68 -0.37 6.35
N LEU A 174 -8.13 -0.52 5.10
CA LEU A 174 -7.81 0.44 4.04
C LEU A 174 -8.35 1.84 4.35
N MET A 175 -9.58 1.95 4.86
CA MET A 175 -10.14 3.23 5.26
C MET A 175 -9.41 3.85 6.45
N ASP A 176 -9.01 3.03 7.43
CA ASP A 176 -8.22 3.48 8.56
C ASP A 176 -6.88 4.08 8.10
N ILE A 177 -6.24 3.47 7.10
CA ILE A 177 -5.02 4.02 6.46
C ILE A 177 -5.35 5.35 5.79
N LEU A 178 -6.38 5.40 4.93
CA LEU A 178 -6.76 6.61 4.19
C LEU A 178 -7.04 7.77 5.14
N GLU A 179 -7.74 7.54 6.24
CA GLU A 179 -8.08 8.56 7.23
C GLU A 179 -6.94 8.90 8.19
N ALA A 180 -5.87 8.11 8.22
CA ALA A 180 -4.64 8.49 8.89
C ALA A 180 -3.83 9.53 8.08
N LEU A 181 -3.99 9.58 6.75
CA LEU A 181 -3.20 10.48 5.89
C LEU A 181 -3.52 11.98 6.08
N PRO A 182 -4.80 12.44 6.07
CA PRO A 182 -5.15 13.86 6.23
C PRO A 182 -4.66 14.49 7.53
N LEU A 183 -4.61 13.72 8.63
CA LEU A 183 -4.14 14.20 9.93
C LEU A 183 -2.65 14.57 9.93
N ARG A 184 -1.91 14.10 8.93
CA ARG A 184 -0.44 14.15 8.87
C ARG A 184 0.06 14.99 7.69
N TYR A 185 -0.81 15.33 6.73
CA TYR A 185 -0.57 16.44 5.80
C TYR A 185 -0.77 17.76 6.55
N VAL A 186 0.31 18.45 6.89
CA VAL A 186 0.25 19.65 7.73
C VAL A 186 -0.50 20.80 7.04
N ARG A 187 -1.54 21.26 7.75
CA ARG A 187 -2.07 22.63 7.88
C ARG A 187 -0.97 23.71 7.77
N THR A 188 -0.50 24.03 6.58
CA THR A 188 0.46 25.14 6.38
C THR A 188 -0.21 26.48 6.08
N THR A 189 -1.53 26.48 5.84
CA THR A 189 -2.32 27.71 5.81
C THR A 189 -3.14 27.77 7.09
N PRO A 190 -3.14 28.89 7.84
CA PRO A 190 -4.34 29.23 8.59
C PRO A 190 -5.42 29.38 7.53
N LEU A 191 -6.16 28.30 7.26
CA LEU A 191 -7.50 28.47 6.75
C LEU A 191 -8.12 29.43 7.75
N ASN A 192 -8.55 30.61 7.29
CA ASN A 192 -9.72 31.23 7.88
C ASN A 192 -10.77 30.14 7.80
N LEU A 193 -10.83 29.32 8.86
CA LEU A 193 -11.78 28.24 8.97
C LEU A 193 -13.11 28.98 8.86
N VAL A 194 -13.77 28.82 7.71
CA VAL A 194 -15.19 28.58 7.79
C VAL A 194 -15.26 27.42 8.78
N GLU A 195 -15.62 27.75 10.00
CA GLU A 195 -15.91 26.80 11.06
C GLU A 195 -16.58 25.58 10.39
N PRO A 196 -16.06 24.36 10.53
CA PRO A 196 -16.72 23.16 9.97
C PRO A 196 -18.19 23.04 10.40
N SER A 197 -18.58 23.76 11.46
CA SER A 197 -19.94 23.92 11.94
C SER A 197 -20.88 24.74 11.04
N ALA A 198 -20.38 25.42 9.99
CA ALA A 198 -21.21 26.18 9.05
C ALA A 198 -21.68 25.37 7.81
N ILE A 199 -21.09 24.19 7.58
CA ILE A 199 -21.57 23.26 6.55
C ILE A 199 -22.52 22.27 7.22
N HIS A 200 -23.82 22.36 6.94
CA HIS A 200 -24.79 21.39 7.40
C HIS A 200 -24.61 20.06 6.67
N ILE A 201 -23.70 19.21 7.17
CA ILE A 201 -23.43 17.86 6.62
C ILE A 201 -24.39 16.82 7.20
N ALA A 202 -24.95 17.06 8.40
CA ALA A 202 -25.86 16.12 9.06
C ALA A 202 -27.05 15.67 8.19
N PRO A 203 -27.72 16.54 7.39
CA PRO A 203 -28.76 16.08 6.46
C PRO A 203 -28.24 15.12 5.39
N LEU A 204 -27.01 15.33 4.90
CA LEU A 204 -26.38 14.47 3.91
C LEU A 204 -25.95 13.14 4.53
N ASP A 205 -25.42 13.16 5.76
CA ASP A 205 -25.10 11.95 6.53
C ASP A 205 -26.34 11.10 6.75
N ASN A 206 -27.46 11.71 7.16
CA ASN A 206 -28.74 11.03 7.31
C ASN A 206 -29.26 10.46 5.98
N ALA A 207 -29.19 11.23 4.89
CA ALA A 207 -29.62 10.74 3.58
C ALA A 207 -28.78 9.53 3.09
N ILE A 208 -27.47 9.53 3.37
CA ILE A 208 -26.60 8.38 3.07
C ILE A 208 -27.00 7.17 3.92
N ILE A 209 -27.23 7.37 5.22
CA ILE A 209 -27.65 6.30 6.14
C ILE A 209 -28.99 5.72 5.70
N ASP A 210 -29.98 6.57 5.40
CA ASP A 210 -31.31 6.17 4.97
C ASP A 210 -31.25 5.40 3.65
N ALA A 211 -30.53 5.90 2.64
CA ALA A 211 -30.37 5.20 1.37
C ALA A 211 -29.69 3.83 1.55
N THR A 212 -28.69 3.75 2.44
CA THR A 212 -28.02 2.49 2.78
C THR A 212 -28.97 1.51 3.47
N GLN A 213 -29.80 1.98 4.41
CA GLN A 213 -30.77 1.15 5.13
C GLN A 213 -31.90 0.63 4.23
N HIS A 214 -32.31 1.41 3.22
CA HIS A 214 -33.32 1.00 2.24
C HIS A 214 -32.75 0.17 1.08
N GLY A 215 -31.43 -0.09 1.06
CA GLY A 215 -30.78 -0.88 0.01
C GLY A 215 -30.57 -0.15 -1.31
N ASP A 216 -30.73 1.18 -1.35
CA ASP A 216 -30.49 1.99 -2.54
C ASP A 216 -28.99 2.34 -2.67
N ALA A 217 -28.24 1.38 -3.22
CA ALA A 217 -26.80 1.50 -3.39
C ALA A 217 -26.41 2.65 -4.32
N GLU A 218 -27.19 2.93 -5.37
CA GLU A 218 -26.86 3.97 -6.35
C GLU A 218 -26.96 5.36 -5.72
N THR A 219 -28.07 5.65 -5.04
CA THR A 219 -28.26 6.91 -4.32
C THR A 219 -27.23 7.06 -3.21
N ALA A 220 -27.02 6.05 -2.37
CA ALA A 220 -26.03 6.11 -1.30
C ALA A 220 -24.61 6.35 -1.82
N CYS A 221 -24.22 5.69 -2.93
CA CYS A 221 -22.92 5.86 -3.56
C CYS A 221 -22.75 7.25 -4.21
N CYS A 222 -23.82 7.84 -4.72
CA CYS A 222 -23.81 9.22 -5.24
C CYS A 222 -23.63 10.22 -4.09
N LEU A 223 -24.44 10.11 -3.04
CA LEU A 223 -24.41 11.02 -1.89
C LEU A 223 -23.08 11.00 -1.14
N ILE A 224 -22.44 9.83 -0.96
CA ILE A 224 -21.12 9.76 -0.32
C ILE A 224 -20.02 10.40 -1.17
N ARG A 225 -20.12 10.31 -2.50
CA ARG A 225 -19.20 11.00 -3.42
C ARG A 225 -19.34 12.51 -3.26
N ASP A 226 -20.57 13.01 -3.31
CA ASP A 226 -20.87 14.44 -3.17
C ASP A 226 -20.40 14.96 -1.81
N ARG A 227 -20.63 14.19 -0.74
CA ARG A 227 -20.13 14.49 0.60
C ARG A 227 -18.61 14.65 0.64
N ILE A 228 -17.88 13.70 0.07
CA ILE A 228 -16.40 13.73 0.07
C ILE A 228 -15.89 14.90 -0.78
N GLN A 229 -16.48 15.12 -1.96
CA GLN A 229 -16.10 16.24 -2.83
C GLN A 229 -16.34 17.59 -2.14
N LEU A 230 -17.48 17.76 -1.48
CA LEU A 230 -17.83 18.97 -0.75
C LEU A 230 -16.84 19.26 0.38
N LEU A 231 -16.44 18.24 1.14
CA LEU A 231 -15.43 18.39 2.19
C LEU A 231 -14.03 18.65 1.65
N ASP A 232 -13.65 18.03 0.53
CA ASP A 232 -12.32 18.17 -0.05
C ASP A 232 -12.11 19.52 -0.75
N MET A 233 -13.19 20.20 -1.20
CA MET A 233 -13.13 21.58 -1.76
C MET A 233 -12.61 22.60 -0.74
N VAL A 234 -12.72 22.33 0.55
CA VAL A 234 -12.28 23.23 1.64
C VAL A 234 -10.78 23.05 1.97
N GLY A 235 -10.08 22.11 1.32
CA GLY A 235 -8.82 21.57 1.81
C GLY A 235 -7.56 21.74 0.95
N VAL A 236 -7.45 21.09 -0.21
CA VAL A 236 -6.13 20.86 -0.84
C VAL A 236 -6.24 20.65 -2.35
N ASN A 237 -5.90 21.67 -3.15
CA ASN A 237 -5.61 21.53 -4.59
C ASN A 237 -4.12 21.71 -4.91
N ARG A 238 -3.22 21.62 -3.92
CA ARG A 238 -1.77 21.57 -4.15
C ARG A 238 -1.29 20.12 -4.17
N PRO A 239 -0.34 19.73 -5.04
CA PRO A 239 0.26 18.39 -5.01
C PRO A 239 0.74 18.04 -3.59
N MET A 240 0.82 16.76 -3.24
CA MET A 240 1.39 16.36 -1.94
C MET A 240 2.91 16.56 -1.99
N ASP A 241 3.37 17.81 -1.85
CA ASP A 241 4.77 18.23 -2.02
C ASP A 241 5.36 18.88 -0.75
N HIS A 242 4.50 19.19 0.22
CA HIS A 242 4.89 19.80 1.49
C HIS A 242 4.39 18.96 2.67
N VAL A 243 5.27 18.13 3.22
CA VAL A 243 5.09 17.52 4.54
C VAL A 243 6.19 18.04 5.45
N ARG A 244 5.80 18.74 6.51
CA ARG A 244 6.68 18.90 7.67
C ARG A 244 6.51 17.64 8.50
N PHE A 245 7.57 16.84 8.59
CA PHE A 245 7.61 15.70 9.51
C PHE A 245 7.50 16.25 10.94
N ASP A 246 6.34 16.09 11.57
CA ASP A 246 6.19 16.43 12.97
C ASP A 246 6.99 15.44 13.84
N GLN A 247 7.11 15.73 15.14
CA GLN A 247 7.83 14.86 16.08
C GLN A 247 7.13 13.50 16.34
N ARG A 248 6.03 13.18 15.65
CA ARG A 248 5.15 12.03 15.93
C ARG A 248 5.18 10.95 14.83
N THR A 249 6.10 11.02 13.85
CA THR A 249 6.29 9.91 12.93
C THR A 249 6.95 8.71 13.65
N THR A 250 6.35 7.52 13.56
CA THR A 250 6.81 6.26 14.15
C THR A 250 7.91 5.54 13.35
N PHE A 251 7.89 5.62 12.02
CA PHE A 251 8.86 4.99 11.12
C PHE A 251 10.17 5.78 11.09
N LEU A 252 10.06 7.10 10.95
CA LEU A 252 11.12 8.05 11.23
C LEU A 252 10.94 8.52 12.68
N ASP A 253 11.31 7.69 13.67
CA ASP A 253 11.18 8.07 15.09
C ASP A 253 12.02 9.33 15.38
N MET A 254 11.40 10.51 15.22
CA MET A 254 12.05 11.82 15.33
C MET A 254 12.54 12.12 16.76
N LYS A 255 12.15 11.29 17.74
CA LYS A 255 12.73 11.37 19.09
C LYS A 255 14.17 10.88 19.10
N LYS A 256 14.52 9.95 18.21
CA LYS A 256 15.89 9.44 18.05
C LYS A 256 16.67 10.28 17.02
N ALA A 257 17.97 10.43 17.26
CA ALA A 257 18.87 11.18 16.38
C ALA A 257 18.86 10.63 14.93
N ALA A 258 18.81 9.30 14.78
CA ALA A 258 18.75 8.65 13.47
C ALA A 258 17.46 8.98 12.71
N GLY A 259 16.30 8.98 13.38
CA GLY A 259 15.03 9.35 12.77
C GLY A 259 15.03 10.80 12.31
N ARG A 260 15.56 11.72 13.15
CA ARG A 260 15.72 13.14 12.75
C ARG A 260 16.58 13.31 11.51
N LEU A 261 17.74 12.68 11.48
CA LEU A 261 18.63 12.73 10.32
C LEU A 261 17.95 12.15 9.06
N ALA A 262 17.21 11.05 9.20
CA ALA A 262 16.47 10.47 8.09
C ALA A 262 15.38 11.44 7.56
N GLY A 263 14.66 12.13 8.45
CA GLY A 263 13.73 13.21 8.06
C GLY A 263 14.41 14.35 7.30
N LEU A 264 15.56 14.84 7.79
CA LEU A 264 16.33 15.89 7.12
C LEU A 264 16.81 15.47 5.73
N LEU A 265 17.26 14.21 5.58
CA LEU A 265 17.65 13.66 4.28
C LEU A 265 16.45 13.55 3.32
N VAL A 266 15.26 13.21 3.82
CA VAL A 266 14.03 13.22 3.00
C VAL A 266 13.69 14.64 2.54
N GLU A 267 13.79 15.64 3.43
CA GLU A 267 13.59 17.05 3.05
C GLU A 267 14.60 17.49 1.98
N GLU A 268 15.87 17.11 2.11
CA GLU A 268 16.89 17.34 1.08
C GLU A 268 16.50 16.68 -0.26
N ILE A 269 16.03 15.44 -0.23
CA ILE A 269 15.60 14.72 -1.44
C ILE A 269 14.41 15.41 -2.10
N LEU A 270 13.42 15.84 -1.32
CA LEU A 270 12.22 16.54 -1.83
C LEU A 270 12.55 17.88 -2.47
N ALA A 271 13.58 18.58 -1.96
CA ALA A 271 14.08 19.83 -2.53
C ALA A 271 14.73 19.63 -3.91
N HIS A 272 15.23 18.42 -4.20
CA HIS A 272 15.75 18.07 -5.52
C HIS A 272 14.62 17.51 -6.40
N THR A 273 14.75 17.62 -7.73
CA THR A 273 13.72 17.14 -8.68
C THR A 273 13.52 15.63 -8.56
N ALA A 274 12.31 15.21 -8.17
CA ALA A 274 11.94 13.84 -7.82
C ALA A 274 12.19 12.77 -8.91
N SER A 275 12.34 13.18 -10.17
CA SER A 275 12.40 12.29 -11.32
C SER A 275 13.77 11.65 -11.58
N ALA A 276 14.85 12.14 -10.95
CA ALA A 276 16.20 11.64 -11.19
C ALA A 276 16.91 11.28 -9.88
N SER A 277 17.62 10.14 -9.89
CA SER A 277 18.54 9.80 -8.82
C SER A 277 19.66 10.84 -8.75
N PHE A 278 20.00 11.29 -7.55
CA PHE A 278 21.09 12.23 -7.32
C PHE A 278 21.96 11.77 -6.16
N LYS A 279 23.21 12.24 -6.13
CA LYS A 279 24.19 11.85 -5.13
C LYS A 279 24.04 12.71 -3.88
N LEU A 280 23.71 12.07 -2.76
CA LEU A 280 23.64 12.71 -1.43
C LEU A 280 25.04 12.93 -0.82
N GLY A 281 25.98 12.04 -1.14
CA GLY A 281 27.36 12.07 -0.64
C GLY A 281 27.76 10.80 0.12
N SER A 282 28.96 10.76 0.67
CA SER A 282 29.43 9.66 1.52
C SER A 282 28.83 9.72 2.94
N GLU A 283 28.88 8.61 3.71
CA GLU A 283 28.46 8.59 5.12
C GLU A 283 29.13 9.70 5.93
N TRP A 284 30.40 9.99 5.63
CA TRP A 284 31.19 11.03 6.30
C TRP A 284 30.73 12.44 5.92
N GLU A 285 30.52 12.70 4.62
CA GLU A 285 30.03 14.00 4.14
C GLU A 285 28.64 14.32 4.69
N ILE A 286 27.76 13.32 4.75
CA ILE A 286 26.42 13.45 5.35
C ILE A 286 26.55 13.77 6.84
N GLY A 287 27.41 13.06 7.57
CA GLY A 287 27.67 13.33 8.98
C GLY A 287 28.20 14.74 9.23
N ALA A 288 29.18 15.18 8.43
CA ALA A 288 29.75 16.52 8.53
C ALA A 288 28.74 17.62 8.22
N ARG A 289 27.87 17.42 7.21
CA ARG A 289 26.85 18.39 6.78
C ARG A 289 25.77 18.61 7.84
N TYR A 290 25.32 17.53 8.47
CA TYR A 290 24.20 17.57 9.42
C TYR A 290 24.62 17.52 10.89
N GLY A 291 25.92 17.49 11.18
CA GLY A 291 26.45 17.46 12.55
C GLY A 291 26.20 16.15 13.29
N TYR A 292 26.15 15.02 12.58
CA TYR A 292 25.92 13.69 13.15
C TYR A 292 27.12 12.76 12.96
N THR A 293 27.34 11.86 13.92
CA THR A 293 28.37 10.81 13.81
C THR A 293 27.92 9.68 12.89
N THR A 294 28.86 8.90 12.37
CA THR A 294 28.58 7.74 11.52
C THR A 294 27.70 6.67 12.21
N GLU A 295 27.72 6.63 13.54
CA GLU A 295 26.84 5.78 14.36
C GLU A 295 25.37 6.19 14.29
N VAL A 296 25.08 7.45 13.95
CA VAL A 296 23.72 7.96 13.70
C VAL A 296 23.38 7.96 12.21
N VAL A 297 24.35 8.30 11.35
CA VAL A 297 24.18 8.31 9.89
C VAL A 297 23.81 6.92 9.37
N ARG A 298 24.50 5.87 9.80
CA ARG A 298 24.26 4.53 9.26
C ARG A 298 22.86 3.99 9.59
N PRO A 299 22.34 4.10 10.82
CA PRO A 299 20.93 3.78 11.10
C PRO A 299 19.94 4.61 10.29
N ALA A 300 20.17 5.92 10.13
CA ALA A 300 19.30 6.78 9.31
C ALA A 300 19.24 6.32 7.85
N LEU A 301 20.41 6.06 7.24
CA LEU A 301 20.51 5.54 5.87
C LEU A 301 19.87 4.18 5.72
N ARG A 302 19.95 3.30 6.73
CA ARG A 302 19.30 1.98 6.71
C ARG A 302 17.78 2.10 6.70
N MET A 303 17.19 3.02 7.48
CA MET A 303 15.75 3.27 7.46
C MET A 303 15.29 3.71 6.07
N LEU A 304 16.02 4.66 5.46
CA LEU A 304 15.70 5.18 4.12
C LEU A 304 15.96 4.14 3.01
N GLU A 305 17.00 3.32 3.15
CA GLU A 305 17.30 2.22 2.21
C GLU A 305 16.21 1.15 2.27
N ASP A 306 15.70 0.83 3.46
CA ASP A 306 14.61 -0.12 3.65
C ASP A 306 13.34 0.32 2.89
N LEU A 307 12.97 1.59 3.06
CA LEU A 307 11.87 2.25 2.34
C LEU A 307 12.13 2.45 0.85
N GLY A 308 13.34 2.15 0.35
CA GLY A 308 13.69 2.31 -1.05
C GLY A 308 13.89 3.74 -1.51
N ILE A 309 14.15 4.65 -0.57
CA ILE A 309 14.35 6.09 -0.81
C ILE A 309 15.80 6.37 -1.20
N VAL A 310 16.74 5.63 -0.64
CA VAL A 310 18.17 5.73 -0.97
C VAL A 310 18.78 4.38 -1.26
N THR A 311 19.89 4.38 -1.99
CA THR A 311 20.74 3.20 -2.19
C THR A 311 22.17 3.52 -1.78
N CYS A 312 22.76 2.66 -0.97
CA CYS A 312 24.16 2.77 -0.54
C CYS A 312 25.08 2.04 -1.51
N CYS A 313 25.86 2.77 -2.31
CA CYS A 313 26.83 2.20 -3.25
C CYS A 313 28.17 1.93 -2.55
N ARG A 314 28.77 0.74 -2.75
CA ARG A 314 30.08 0.40 -2.18
C ARG A 314 31.22 0.90 -3.08
N GLY A 315 32.34 1.32 -2.47
CA GLY A 315 33.60 1.64 -3.18
C GLY A 315 34.20 2.99 -2.78
N ARG A 316 35.40 3.30 -3.29
CA ARG A 316 36.18 4.52 -2.96
C ARG A 316 35.47 5.83 -3.35
N SER A 317 34.56 5.76 -4.33
CA SER A 317 33.66 6.83 -4.78
C SER A 317 32.19 6.53 -4.50
N GLY A 318 31.90 5.37 -3.88
CA GLY A 318 30.57 4.88 -3.57
C GLY A 318 29.98 5.71 -2.44
N GLY A 319 28.98 6.53 -2.78
CA GLY A 319 28.22 7.30 -1.83
C GLY A 319 26.80 6.77 -1.69
N VAL A 320 25.97 7.58 -1.05
CA VAL A 320 24.53 7.41 -0.99
C VAL A 320 23.92 8.11 -2.18
N MET A 321 23.06 7.40 -2.90
CA MET A 321 22.25 7.92 -4.01
C MET A 321 20.80 7.95 -3.58
N SER A 322 20.06 9.01 -3.92
CA SER A 322 18.60 8.96 -3.87
C SER A 322 18.07 8.02 -4.96
N THR A 323 16.88 7.48 -4.73
CA THR A 323 16.21 6.55 -5.63
C THR A 323 14.82 7.12 -5.92
N PRO A 324 14.29 6.98 -7.16
CA PRO A 324 12.89 7.26 -7.41
C PRO A 324 12.01 6.47 -6.44
N PRO A 325 10.90 7.05 -5.95
CA PRO A 325 10.06 6.45 -4.93
C PRO A 325 9.50 5.11 -5.41
N LYS A 326 9.85 4.04 -4.70
CA LYS A 326 9.37 2.69 -5.00
C LYS A 326 8.11 2.40 -4.19
N ILE A 327 7.15 1.71 -4.80
CA ILE A 327 5.93 1.25 -4.10
C ILE A 327 6.18 -0.01 -3.25
N GLY A 328 7.23 -0.77 -3.58
CA GLY A 328 7.39 -2.12 -3.08
C GLY A 328 7.42 -2.29 -1.56
N PRO A 329 8.22 -1.50 -0.82
CA PRO A 329 8.23 -1.54 0.64
C PRO A 329 6.85 -1.23 1.25
N VAL A 330 6.11 -0.27 0.68
CA VAL A 330 4.77 0.10 1.13
C VAL A 330 3.78 -1.04 0.88
N VAL A 331 3.84 -1.66 -0.30
CA VAL A 331 3.01 -2.83 -0.66
C VAL A 331 3.22 -3.98 0.33
N ARG A 332 4.48 -4.29 0.68
CA ARG A 332 4.79 -5.35 1.66
C ARG A 332 4.25 -5.01 3.05
N LEU A 333 4.42 -3.77 3.53
CA LEU A 333 3.90 -3.33 4.83
C LEU A 333 2.37 -3.38 4.92
N ILE A 334 1.67 -2.93 3.87
CA ILE A 334 0.20 -3.03 3.81
C ILE A 334 -0.23 -4.49 3.75
N SER A 335 0.44 -5.33 2.94
CA SER A 335 0.17 -6.78 2.87
C SER A 335 0.29 -7.44 4.24
N SER A 336 1.33 -7.14 5.02
CA SER A 336 1.49 -7.66 6.39
C SER A 336 0.39 -7.18 7.35
N GLY A 337 -0.06 -5.92 7.20
CA GLY A 337 -1.19 -5.38 7.95
C GLY A 337 -2.53 -6.01 7.58
N ILE A 338 -2.73 -6.40 6.32
CA ILE A 338 -3.89 -7.18 5.85
C ILE A 338 -3.82 -8.60 6.42
N ALA A 339 -2.67 -9.28 6.30
CA ALA A 339 -2.48 -10.66 6.75
C ALA A 339 -2.90 -10.89 8.21
N SER A 340 -2.53 -9.95 9.07
CA SER A 340 -2.79 -10.03 10.50
C SER A 340 -4.21 -9.57 10.89
N GLY A 341 -5.00 -9.07 9.93
CA GLY A 341 -6.42 -8.76 10.12
C GLY A 341 -7.36 -9.96 9.98
N GLY A 342 -6.84 -11.17 9.70
CA GLY A 342 -7.65 -12.39 9.60
C GLY A 342 -8.62 -12.42 8.43
N ILE A 343 -8.29 -11.74 7.32
CA ILE A 343 -9.15 -11.61 6.14
C ILE A 343 -9.16 -12.93 5.36
N SER A 344 -10.34 -13.39 4.93
CA SER A 344 -10.46 -14.60 4.09
C SER A 344 -9.98 -14.36 2.65
N ASP A 345 -9.56 -15.42 1.96
CA ASP A 345 -9.19 -15.35 0.54
C ASP A 345 -10.32 -14.77 -0.33
N GLU A 346 -11.58 -15.11 -0.05
CA GLU A 346 -12.74 -14.58 -0.77
C GLU A 346 -12.93 -13.08 -0.53
N GLN A 347 -12.81 -12.63 0.72
CA GLN A 347 -12.91 -11.20 1.06
C GLN A 347 -11.76 -10.40 0.43
N ASN A 348 -10.53 -10.95 0.46
CA ASN A 348 -9.35 -10.34 -0.11
C ASN A 348 -9.48 -10.20 -1.64
N PHE A 349 -9.78 -11.30 -2.33
CA PHE A 349 -9.99 -11.29 -3.77
C PHE A 349 -11.17 -10.42 -4.19
N GLY A 350 -12.30 -10.53 -3.49
CA GLY A 350 -13.48 -9.72 -3.75
C GLY A 350 -13.18 -8.22 -3.66
N LEU A 351 -12.48 -7.80 -2.61
CA LEU A 351 -12.06 -6.40 -2.45
C LEU A 351 -11.08 -5.97 -3.55
N ALA A 352 -10.06 -6.78 -3.86
CA ALA A 352 -9.10 -6.45 -4.91
C ALA A 352 -9.79 -6.25 -6.27
N SER A 353 -10.69 -7.17 -6.66
CA SER A 353 -11.45 -7.08 -7.91
C SER A 353 -12.36 -5.85 -7.94
N GLN A 354 -13.05 -5.54 -6.85
CA GLN A 354 -13.90 -4.36 -6.78
C GLN A 354 -13.12 -3.05 -6.85
N LEU A 355 -11.95 -2.97 -6.22
CA LEU A 355 -11.05 -1.82 -6.35
C LEU A 355 -10.56 -1.64 -7.79
N VAL A 356 -10.26 -2.73 -8.51
CA VAL A 356 -9.90 -2.66 -9.93
C VAL A 356 -11.08 -2.18 -10.77
N ILE A 357 -12.28 -2.76 -10.60
CA ILE A 357 -13.49 -2.38 -11.36
C ILE A 357 -13.78 -0.89 -11.22
N GLU A 358 -13.76 -0.35 -10.00
CA GLU A 358 -14.00 1.07 -9.77
C GLU A 358 -12.84 1.95 -10.22
N GLY A 359 -11.60 1.48 -10.07
CA GLY A 359 -10.41 2.20 -10.54
C GLY A 359 -10.40 2.38 -12.07
N VAL A 360 -10.75 1.33 -12.84
CA VAL A 360 -10.82 1.42 -14.30
C VAL A 360 -12.01 2.25 -14.77
N ARG A 361 -13.13 2.24 -14.03
CA ARG A 361 -14.29 3.13 -14.27
C ARG A 361 -13.86 4.59 -14.16
N LEU A 362 -13.20 4.95 -13.05
CA LEU A 362 -12.70 6.30 -12.81
C LEU A 362 -11.73 6.75 -13.90
N ALA A 363 -10.83 5.88 -14.35
CA ALA A 363 -9.89 6.19 -15.40
C ALA A 363 -10.58 6.43 -16.75
N ALA A 364 -11.53 5.59 -17.13
CA ALA A 364 -12.31 5.76 -18.37
C ALA A 364 -13.17 7.04 -18.33
N ASP A 365 -13.87 7.31 -17.23
CA ASP A 365 -14.69 8.52 -17.09
C ASP A 365 -13.86 9.81 -17.23
N ARG A 366 -12.61 9.80 -16.77
CA ARG A 366 -11.68 10.92 -16.97
C ARG A 366 -11.30 11.10 -18.44
N ASN A 367 -11.00 10.00 -19.12
CA ASN A 367 -10.54 10.02 -20.51
C ASN A 367 -11.64 10.36 -21.51
N LYS A 368 -12.92 10.20 -21.13
CA LYS A 368 -14.09 10.64 -21.92
C LYS A 368 -14.01 12.10 -22.36
N HIS A 369 -13.35 12.94 -21.57
CA HIS A 369 -13.20 14.38 -21.81
C HIS A 369 -11.75 14.79 -22.09
N ALA A 370 -10.83 13.84 -22.22
CA ALA A 370 -9.44 14.12 -22.55
C ALA A 370 -9.28 14.37 -24.05
N ASN A 371 -8.56 15.43 -24.42
CA ASN A 371 -8.28 15.77 -25.82
C ASN A 371 -7.12 14.95 -26.43
N GLU A 372 -6.36 14.23 -25.61
CA GLU A 372 -5.22 13.40 -26.02
C GLU A 372 -5.46 11.94 -25.61
N LEU A 373 -5.14 11.00 -26.51
CA LEU A 373 -5.17 9.57 -26.22
C LEU A 373 -4.14 9.26 -25.12
N PRO A 374 -4.54 8.64 -23.99
CA PRO A 374 -3.64 8.42 -22.88
C PRO A 374 -2.74 7.21 -23.13
N GLY A 375 -1.43 7.46 -23.12
CA GLY A 375 -0.37 6.46 -22.92
C GLY A 375 -0.19 5.41 -24.01
N GLU A 376 0.99 4.77 -24.00
CA GLU A 376 1.28 3.61 -24.84
C GLU A 376 0.29 2.47 -24.54
N ASP A 377 -0.14 1.76 -25.60
CA ASP A 377 -0.93 0.55 -25.47
C ASP A 377 -0.24 -0.48 -24.56
N LEU A 378 -1.06 -1.33 -23.93
CA LEU A 378 -0.54 -2.55 -23.32
C LEU A 378 0.35 -3.29 -24.34
N PRO A 379 1.54 -3.74 -23.94
CA PRO A 379 2.47 -4.35 -24.86
C PRO A 379 1.80 -5.58 -25.46
N SER A 380 1.80 -5.68 -26.79
CA SER A 380 1.34 -6.84 -27.54
C SER A 380 2.34 -7.99 -27.45
N GLN A 381 2.75 -8.32 -26.23
CA GLN A 381 3.63 -9.44 -25.93
C GLN A 381 2.85 -10.75 -25.95
N LYS A 382 3.50 -11.79 -26.46
CA LYS A 382 3.03 -13.16 -26.31
C LYS A 382 3.18 -13.53 -24.83
N ILE A 383 2.10 -14.03 -24.21
CA ILE A 383 2.15 -14.52 -22.83
C ILE A 383 2.77 -15.91 -22.88
N ASP A 384 4.05 -15.98 -22.53
CA ASP A 384 4.77 -17.24 -22.42
C ASP A 384 4.88 -17.67 -20.93
N LYS A 385 4.79 -16.72 -19.98
CA LYS A 385 4.85 -16.98 -18.54
C LYS A 385 3.76 -16.23 -17.76
N LEU A 386 3.36 -16.78 -16.61
CA LEU A 386 2.41 -16.13 -15.69
C LEU A 386 2.95 -14.79 -15.15
N THR A 387 4.28 -14.62 -15.08
CA THR A 387 4.93 -13.36 -14.71
C THR A 387 4.63 -12.23 -15.70
N ASP A 388 4.46 -12.56 -16.99
CA ASP A 388 4.15 -11.58 -18.03
C ASP A 388 2.73 -11.02 -17.81
N LEU A 389 1.81 -11.87 -17.34
CA LEU A 389 0.46 -11.45 -16.96
C LEU A 389 0.49 -10.46 -15.78
N ILE A 390 1.34 -10.68 -14.78
CA ILE A 390 1.51 -9.73 -13.66
C ILE A 390 2.07 -8.40 -14.15
N ASP A 391 3.04 -8.40 -15.07
CA ASP A 391 3.56 -7.16 -15.65
C ASP A 391 2.47 -6.37 -16.40
N ILE A 392 1.60 -7.09 -17.14
CA ILE A 392 0.44 -6.50 -17.83
C ILE A 392 -0.56 -5.93 -16.83
N GLU A 393 -0.85 -6.67 -15.75
CA GLU A 393 -1.72 -6.19 -14.69
C GLU A 393 -1.16 -4.94 -14.01
N ASN A 394 0.13 -4.93 -13.72
CA ASN A 394 0.81 -3.76 -13.17
C ASN A 394 0.65 -2.53 -14.06
N ARG A 395 0.84 -2.66 -15.38
CA ARG A 395 0.62 -1.56 -16.33
C ARG A 395 -0.82 -1.09 -16.32
N LEU A 396 -1.79 -2.01 -16.27
CA LEU A 396 -3.22 -1.67 -16.17
C LEU A 396 -3.52 -0.92 -14.87
N LEU A 397 -2.91 -1.30 -13.75
CA LEU A 397 -3.05 -0.55 -12.50
C LEU A 397 -2.46 0.86 -12.59
N ASP A 398 -1.36 1.03 -13.32
CA ASP A 398 -0.77 2.35 -13.56
C ASP A 398 -1.68 3.21 -14.46
N MET A 399 -2.41 2.61 -15.40
CA MET A 399 -3.45 3.29 -16.21
C MET A 399 -4.64 3.80 -15.39
N MET A 400 -4.86 3.32 -14.16
CA MET A 400 -5.94 3.83 -13.30
C MET A 400 -5.69 5.29 -12.87
N ASP A 401 -4.46 5.80 -13.03
CA ASP A 401 -4.06 7.16 -12.64
C ASP A 401 -4.45 7.47 -11.17
N ASN A 402 -4.23 6.47 -10.31
CA ASN A 402 -4.40 6.58 -8.87
C ASN A 402 -3.41 5.67 -8.14
N THR A 403 -2.30 6.25 -7.68
CA THR A 403 -1.21 5.53 -7.01
C THR A 403 -1.69 4.79 -5.75
N ILE A 404 -2.65 5.34 -5.00
CA ILE A 404 -3.15 4.71 -3.77
C ILE A 404 -3.93 3.44 -4.08
N LEU A 405 -4.85 3.51 -5.06
CA LEU A 405 -5.59 2.33 -5.52
C LEU A 405 -4.65 1.26 -6.07
N ALA A 406 -3.65 1.65 -6.87
CA ALA A 406 -2.65 0.71 -7.39
C ALA A 406 -1.86 0.03 -6.26
N ILE A 407 -1.42 0.77 -5.24
CA ILE A 407 -0.75 0.21 -4.06
C ILE A 407 -1.68 -0.74 -3.30
N PHE A 408 -2.94 -0.38 -3.05
CA PHE A 408 -3.89 -1.23 -2.34
C PHE A 408 -4.16 -2.53 -3.08
N VAL A 409 -4.42 -2.47 -4.39
CA VAL A 409 -4.63 -3.68 -5.21
C VAL A 409 -3.38 -4.57 -5.20
N ARG A 410 -2.17 -4.00 -5.39
CA ARG A 410 -0.92 -4.77 -5.32
C ARG A 410 -0.69 -5.40 -3.95
N SER A 411 -1.10 -4.73 -2.86
CA SER A 411 -0.97 -5.26 -1.50
C SER A 411 -1.92 -6.44 -1.24
N LEU A 412 -3.17 -6.34 -1.71
CA LEU A 412 -4.16 -7.43 -1.64
C LEU A 412 -3.75 -8.63 -2.52
N ALA A 413 -3.24 -8.34 -3.73
CA ALA A 413 -2.73 -9.36 -4.65
C ALA A 413 -1.50 -10.09 -4.07
N LEU A 414 -0.57 -9.35 -3.47
CA LEU A 414 0.57 -9.95 -2.78
C LEU A 414 0.09 -10.86 -1.63
N GLN A 415 -0.86 -10.41 -0.83
CA GLN A 415 -1.41 -11.22 0.26
C GLN A 415 -2.10 -12.50 -0.26
N CYS A 416 -2.85 -12.40 -1.36
CA CYS A 416 -3.46 -13.56 -2.00
C CYS A 416 -2.38 -14.55 -2.47
N LEU A 417 -1.34 -14.07 -3.16
CA LEU A 417 -0.22 -14.88 -3.62
C LEU A 417 0.48 -15.62 -2.47
N LEU A 418 0.73 -14.93 -1.35
CA LEU A 418 1.40 -15.51 -0.18
C LEU A 418 0.56 -16.59 0.51
N GLY A 419 -0.77 -16.52 0.41
CA GLY A 419 -1.70 -17.54 0.91
C GLY A 419 -1.79 -18.80 0.04
N LYS A 420 -1.42 -18.73 -1.25
CA LYS A 420 -1.57 -19.86 -2.20
C LYS A 420 -0.46 -20.89 -2.11
N THR A 421 -0.80 -22.17 -2.25
CA THR A 421 0.19 -23.24 -2.42
C THR A 421 0.73 -23.26 -3.85
N LEU A 422 1.83 -23.97 -4.07
CA LEU A 422 2.38 -24.12 -5.43
C LEU A 422 1.53 -25.00 -6.33
N ALA A 423 0.75 -25.92 -5.76
CA ALA A 423 -0.22 -26.67 -6.53
C ALA A 423 -1.31 -25.72 -7.07
N ASP A 424 -1.70 -24.72 -6.28
CA ASP A 424 -2.65 -23.69 -6.71
C ASP A 424 -2.05 -22.80 -7.81
N LEU A 425 -0.79 -22.41 -7.67
CA LEU A 425 -0.08 -21.62 -8.69
C LEU A 425 0.17 -22.40 -10.00
N ALA A 426 0.36 -23.72 -9.93
CA ALA A 426 0.53 -24.58 -11.10
C ALA A 426 -0.79 -24.85 -11.86
N ARG A 427 -1.95 -24.60 -11.24
CA ARG A 427 -3.28 -24.77 -11.88
C ARG A 427 -3.64 -23.64 -12.85
N PHE A 428 -2.88 -22.55 -12.89
CA PHE A 428 -3.09 -21.48 -13.87
C PHE A 428 -2.85 -22.02 -15.30
N SER A 429 -3.93 -22.38 -15.98
CA SER A 429 -3.90 -22.97 -17.32
C SER A 429 -3.60 -21.93 -18.41
N GLU A 430 -2.87 -22.31 -19.46
CA GLU A 430 -2.56 -21.43 -20.62
C GLU A 430 -3.81 -20.82 -21.28
N ARG A 431 -4.93 -21.58 -21.32
CA ARG A 431 -6.21 -21.09 -21.88
C ARG A 431 -6.80 -19.94 -21.06
N ARG A 432 -6.75 -20.02 -19.72
CA ARG A 432 -7.28 -18.97 -18.85
C ARG A 432 -6.37 -17.74 -18.83
N ALA A 433 -5.05 -17.92 -18.85
CA ALA A 433 -4.10 -16.82 -19.01
C ALA A 433 -4.38 -15.98 -20.27
N SER A 434 -4.65 -16.64 -21.39
CA SER A 434 -5.04 -15.98 -22.65
C SER A 434 -6.39 -15.23 -22.55
N ALA A 435 -7.38 -15.79 -21.85
CA ALA A 435 -8.67 -15.14 -21.64
C ALA A 435 -8.57 -13.91 -20.71
N THR A 436 -7.79 -14.02 -19.63
CA THR A 436 -7.49 -12.91 -18.71
C THR A 436 -6.78 -11.78 -19.43
N TYR A 437 -5.83 -12.12 -20.31
CA TYR A 437 -5.16 -11.13 -21.15
C TYR A 437 -6.08 -10.42 -22.13
N ALA A 438 -6.97 -11.15 -22.80
CA ALA A 438 -7.98 -10.55 -23.68
C ALA A 438 -8.86 -9.56 -22.90
N CYS A 439 -9.20 -9.87 -21.65
CA CYS A 439 -9.91 -8.94 -20.78
C CYS A 439 -9.04 -7.71 -20.43
N ASN A 440 -7.77 -7.89 -20.07
CA ASN A 440 -6.85 -6.77 -19.80
C ASN A 440 -6.72 -5.83 -21.01
N LEU A 441 -6.62 -6.38 -22.23
CA LEU A 441 -6.58 -5.59 -23.46
C LEU A 441 -7.90 -4.82 -23.72
N ALA A 442 -9.04 -5.46 -23.46
CA ALA A 442 -10.34 -4.81 -23.57
C ALA A 442 -10.51 -3.68 -22.55
N ILE A 443 -10.04 -3.87 -21.31
CA ILE A 443 -10.02 -2.83 -20.27
C ILE A 443 -9.15 -1.66 -20.71
N SER A 444 -7.91 -1.91 -21.15
CA SER A 444 -6.99 -0.88 -21.63
C SER A 444 -7.61 -0.02 -22.73
N ARG A 445 -8.18 -0.66 -23.76
CA ARG A 445 -8.85 0.04 -24.87
C ARG A 445 -10.03 0.88 -24.38
N ALA A 446 -10.87 0.32 -23.50
CA ALA A 446 -12.03 1.03 -22.96
C ALA A 446 -11.63 2.24 -22.11
N ILE A 447 -10.54 2.14 -21.34
CA ILE A 447 -9.95 3.28 -20.62
C ILE A 447 -9.50 4.35 -21.60
N GLN A 448 -8.77 3.98 -22.66
CA GLN A 448 -8.27 4.94 -23.66
C GLN A 448 -9.39 5.64 -24.44
N THR A 449 -10.47 4.91 -24.78
CA THR A 449 -11.62 5.49 -25.49
C THR A 449 -12.61 6.20 -24.56
N GLY A 450 -12.38 6.18 -23.25
CA GLY A 450 -13.28 6.77 -22.26
C GLY A 450 -14.64 6.08 -22.11
N ASP A 451 -14.73 4.78 -22.43
CA ASP A 451 -15.95 3.99 -22.28
C ASP A 451 -15.95 3.25 -20.94
N ALA A 452 -16.44 3.92 -19.90
CA ALA A 452 -16.50 3.36 -18.55
C ALA A 452 -17.37 2.10 -18.46
N THR A 453 -18.44 2.00 -19.24
CA THR A 453 -19.33 0.83 -19.24
C THR A 453 -18.64 -0.39 -19.86
N ALA A 454 -17.88 -0.21 -20.94
CA ALA A 454 -17.07 -1.29 -21.51
C ALA A 454 -15.92 -1.70 -20.56
N ALA A 455 -15.26 -0.74 -19.91
CA ALA A 455 -14.19 -1.00 -18.96
C ALA A 455 -14.68 -1.85 -17.77
N VAL A 456 -15.81 -1.47 -17.17
CA VAL A 456 -16.44 -2.19 -16.06
C VAL A 456 -16.83 -3.61 -16.47
N ARG A 457 -17.54 -3.78 -17.60
CA ARG A 457 -17.95 -5.11 -18.09
C ARG A 457 -16.76 -6.04 -18.33
N ALA A 458 -15.66 -5.51 -18.89
CA ALA A 458 -14.45 -6.29 -19.13
C ALA A 458 -13.75 -6.67 -17.81
N ALA A 459 -13.71 -5.76 -16.83
CA ALA A 459 -13.16 -6.01 -15.50
C ALA A 459 -13.99 -7.01 -14.68
N GLU A 460 -15.32 -6.95 -14.74
CA GLU A 460 -16.22 -7.93 -14.13
C GLU A 460 -16.03 -9.32 -14.73
N ARG A 461 -15.94 -9.41 -16.06
CA ARG A 461 -15.65 -10.68 -16.75
C ARG A 461 -14.31 -11.27 -16.31
N LYS A 462 -13.27 -10.43 -16.18
CA LYS A 462 -11.97 -10.83 -15.63
C LYS A 462 -12.10 -11.35 -14.21
N SER A 463 -12.81 -10.62 -13.34
CA SER A 463 -13.03 -11.02 -11.95
C SER A 463 -13.70 -12.39 -11.84
N THR A 464 -14.72 -12.67 -12.65
CA THR A 464 -15.39 -13.97 -12.68
C THR A 464 -14.44 -15.09 -13.09
N LEU A 465 -13.63 -14.88 -14.13
CA LEU A 465 -12.63 -15.86 -14.59
C LEU A 465 -11.60 -16.20 -13.51
N MET A 466 -11.14 -15.19 -12.76
CA MET A 466 -10.13 -15.36 -11.70
C MET A 466 -10.73 -15.92 -10.39
N LYS A 467 -12.01 -15.67 -10.10
CA LYS A 467 -12.68 -16.18 -8.88
C LYS A 467 -12.59 -17.70 -8.82
N ASP A 468 -12.89 -18.37 -9.93
CA ASP A 468 -12.88 -19.83 -10.00
C ASP A 468 -11.48 -20.42 -9.75
N GLU A 469 -10.42 -19.73 -10.20
CA GLU A 469 -9.03 -20.16 -9.98
C GLU A 469 -8.61 -19.97 -8.52
N ILE A 470 -8.94 -18.82 -7.94
CA ILE A 470 -8.53 -18.47 -6.58
C ILE A 470 -9.30 -19.28 -5.54
N MET A 471 -10.58 -19.57 -5.79
CA MET A 471 -11.41 -20.36 -4.88
C MET A 471 -11.21 -21.87 -5.04
N GLY A 472 -10.45 -22.32 -6.06
CA GLY A 472 -10.15 -23.73 -6.29
C GLY A 472 -11.37 -24.58 -6.61
N VAL A 473 -12.47 -23.96 -7.04
CA VAL A 473 -13.71 -24.64 -7.40
C VAL A 473 -13.59 -25.07 -8.86
N SER A 474 -13.27 -26.34 -9.07
CA SER A 474 -13.39 -27.03 -10.37
C SER A 474 -14.01 -28.39 -10.14
#